data_AF-A0A7J0CFR8-F1
#
_entry.id   AF-A0A7J0CFR8-F1
#
_cell.length_a   1.000
_cell.length_b   1.000
_cell.length_c   1.000
_cell.angle_alpha   90.00
_cell.angle_beta   90.00
_cell.angle_gamma   90.00
#
_symmetry.space_group_name_H-M   'P 1'
#
loop_
_entity.id
_entity.type
_entity.pdbx_description
1 polymer ?
#
loop_
_entity_poly.entity_id
_entity_poly.type
_entity_poly.pdbx_seq_one_letter_code
_entity_poly.pdbx_strand_id
1 'polypeptide(L)' 'MTVIHTIDDVNAPALGDIRAAGGEAVIRVRKSATERKDFAKYWEAVGVAFSRGAVVQVVNREEN' A
#
# COMPACT_ATOMS: atom_id res chain seq x y z
N MET A 1 4.20 2.28 -16.98
CA MET A 1 5.41 1.73 -16.28
C MET A 1 4.94 1.39 -14.88
N THR A 2 5.02 0.13 -14.46
CA THR A 2 4.33 -0.32 -13.23
C THR A 2 4.98 0.29 -11.99
N VAL A 3 4.20 1.07 -11.22
CA VAL A 3 4.69 1.71 -9.98
C VAL A 3 4.39 0.79 -8.81
N ILE A 4 5.41 0.43 -8.03
CA ILE A 4 5.24 -0.47 -6.87
C ILE A 4 5.41 0.33 -5.59
N HIS A 5 4.38 0.33 -4.77
CA HIS A 5 4.38 0.92 -3.43
C HIS A 5 4.37 -0.18 -2.39
N THR A 6 5.34 -0.18 -1.48
CA THR A 6 5.39 -1.15 -0.37
C THR A 6 5.11 -0.42 0.94
N ILE A 7 4.20 -0.96 1.75
CA ILE A 7 3.85 -0.45 3.07
C ILE A 7 4.21 -1.53 4.09
N ASP A 8 5.08 -1.20 5.04
CA ASP A 8 5.49 -2.00 6.20
C ASP A 8 5.60 -1.12 7.47
N ASP A 9 5.98 -1.70 8.60
CA ASP A 9 6.06 -0.99 9.89
C ASP A 9 7.05 0.17 9.88
N VAL A 10 8.12 0.09 9.08
CA VAL A 10 9.19 1.11 9.03
C VAL A 10 9.00 2.03 7.83
N ASN A 11 8.74 1.47 6.65
CA ASN A 11 8.62 2.20 5.39
C ASN A 11 7.18 2.27 4.89
N ALA A 12 6.73 3.49 4.64
CA ALA A 12 5.50 3.72 3.92
C ALA A 12 5.65 4.97 3.02
N PRO A 13 5.21 4.92 1.76
CA PRO A 13 5.21 6.07 0.85
C PRO A 13 4.30 7.18 1.38
N ALA A 14 4.37 8.39 0.82
CA ALA A 14 3.46 9.43 1.26
C ALA A 14 2.00 9.00 0.98
N LEU A 15 1.10 9.32 1.92
CA LEU A 15 -0.33 8.99 1.78
C LEU A 15 -0.94 9.57 0.50
N GLY A 16 -0.42 10.71 0.02
CA GLY A 16 -0.84 11.33 -1.23
C GLY A 16 -0.52 10.46 -2.44
N ASP A 17 0.66 9.85 -2.49
CA ASP A 17 1.09 8.97 -3.57
C ASP A 17 0.23 7.71 -3.62
N ILE A 18 -0.05 7.11 -2.45
CA ILE A 18 -0.95 5.95 -2.37
C ILE A 18 -2.34 6.31 -2.88
N ARG A 19 -2.90 7.47 -2.51
CA ARG A 19 -4.22 7.90 -3.02
C ARG A 19 -4.23 8.23 -4.51
N ALA A 20 -3.11 8.71 -5.04
CA ALA A 20 -2.97 9.04 -6.45
C ALA A 20 -2.75 7.79 -7.32
N ALA A 21 -2.32 6.67 -6.72
CA ALA A 21 -2.13 5.39 -7.40
C ALA A 21 -3.44 4.90 -8.05
N GLY A 22 -3.31 4.29 -9.23
CA GLY A 22 -4.42 3.79 -10.04
C GLY A 22 -4.02 2.55 -10.84
N GLY A 23 -4.67 2.32 -11.99
CA GLY A 23 -4.55 1.09 -12.81
C GLY A 23 -3.16 0.53 -13.12
N GLU A 24 -2.11 1.37 -13.11
CA GLU A 24 -0.73 0.95 -13.36
C GLU A 24 0.10 0.71 -12.07
N ALA A 25 -0.52 0.85 -10.89
CA ALA A 25 0.15 0.75 -9.62
C ALA A 25 -0.13 -0.59 -8.91
N VAL A 26 0.89 -1.11 -8.24
CA VAL A 26 0.79 -2.26 -7.35
C VAL A 26 1.12 -1.80 -5.94
N ILE A 27 0.18 -1.94 -5.02
CA ILE A 27 0.37 -1.63 -3.62
C ILE A 27 0.52 -2.92 -2.83
N ARG A 28 1.72 -3.13 -2.28
CA ARG A 28 2.06 -4.24 -1.41
C ARG A 28 1.91 -3.81 0.04
N VAL A 29 0.94 -4.38 0.73
CA VAL A 29 0.73 -4.17 2.16
C VAL A 29 1.30 -5.37 2.89
N ARG A 30 2.40 -5.18 3.63
CA ARG A 30 2.99 -6.22 4.47
C ARG A 30 2.17 -6.35 5.75
N LYS A 31 2.19 -7.55 6.36
CA LYS A 31 1.51 -7.76 7.64
C LYS A 31 2.00 -6.77 8.71
N SER A 32 3.29 -6.47 8.77
CA SER A 32 3.83 -5.52 9.75
C SER A 32 3.29 -4.09 9.58
N ALA A 33 2.71 -3.74 8.43
CA ALA A 33 2.03 -2.46 8.26
C ALA A 33 0.90 -2.25 9.29
N THR A 34 0.27 -3.32 9.79
CA THR A 34 -0.77 -3.23 10.82
C THR A 34 -0.25 -2.73 12.17
N GLU A 35 1.06 -2.77 12.39
CA GLU A 35 1.72 -2.29 13.61
C GLU A 35 1.94 -0.76 13.60
N ARG A 36 1.74 -0.11 12.43
CA ARG A 36 1.82 1.35 12.32
C ARG A 36 0.65 2.02 13.02
N LYS A 37 0.94 3.10 13.76
CA LYS A 37 -0.10 3.94 14.40
C LYS A 37 -1.02 4.62 13.38
N ASP A 38 -0.50 4.89 12.19
CA ASP A 38 -1.20 5.49 11.05
C ASP A 38 -1.79 4.46 10.08
N PHE A 39 -1.76 3.16 10.40
CA PHE A 39 -2.21 2.09 9.51
C PHE A 39 -3.62 2.34 8.95
N ALA A 40 -4.57 2.76 9.79
CA ALA A 40 -5.92 3.05 9.34
C ALA A 40 -5.96 4.10 8.21
N LYS A 41 -5.12 5.13 8.28
CA LYS A 41 -5.03 6.17 7.23
C LYS A 41 -4.43 5.62 5.93
N TYR A 42 -3.46 4.72 6.06
CA TYR A 42 -2.88 4.02 4.91
C TYR A 42 -3.87 3.05 4.29
N TRP A 43 -4.63 2.31 5.10
CA TRP A 43 -5.64 1.37 4.62
C TRP A 43 -6.75 2.09 3.84
N GLU A 44 -7.20 3.24 4.32
CA GLU A 44 -8.12 4.11 3.58
C GLU A 44 -7.53 4.57 2.24
N ALA A 45 -6.25 4.98 2.23
CA ALA A 45 -5.58 5.38 0.99
C ALA A 45 -5.44 4.22 -0.01
N VAL A 46 -5.13 3.02 0.49
CA VAL A 46 -5.08 1.78 -0.31
C VAL A 46 -6.45 1.46 -0.90
N GLY A 47 -7.53 1.64 -0.13
CA GLY A 47 -8.90 1.49 -0.62
C GLY A 47 -9.21 2.45 -1.78
N VAL A 48 -8.82 3.73 -1.65
CA VAL A 48 -8.97 4.72 -2.74
C VAL A 48 -8.20 4.29 -3.99
N ALA A 49 -6.96 3.84 -3.83
CA ALA A 49 -6.14 3.37 -4.93
C ALA A 49 -6.74 2.14 -5.63
N PHE A 50 -7.25 1.19 -4.83
CA PHE A 50 -7.93 0.00 -5.33
C PHE A 50 -9.16 0.37 -6.17
N SER A 51 -10.00 1.29 -5.68
CA SER A 51 -11.14 1.81 -6.46
C SER A 51 -10.73 2.52 -7.75
N ARG A 52 -9.49 3.03 -7.84
CA ARG A 52 -8.89 3.61 -9.06
C ARG A 52 -8.24 2.58 -9.97
N GLY A 53 -8.33 1.30 -9.63
CA GLY A 53 -7.80 0.19 -10.41
C GLY A 53 -6.41 -0.29 -10.00
N ALA A 54 -5.82 0.24 -8.93
CA ALA A 54 -4.55 -0.27 -8.43
C ALA A 54 -4.69 -1.71 -7.92
N VAL A 55 -3.65 -2.51 -8.14
CA VAL A 55 -3.61 -3.90 -7.65
C VAL A 55 -3.10 -3.87 -6.21
N VAL A 56 -3.90 -4.36 -5.27
CA VAL A 56 -3.51 -4.46 -3.86
C VAL A 56 -3.12 -5.89 -3.52
N GLN A 57 -1.91 -6.08 -3.02
CA GLN A 57 -1.39 -7.38 -2.57
C GLN A 57 -1.11 -7.32 -1.06
N VAL A 58 -1.85 -8.10 -0.28
CA VAL A 58 -1.55 -8.28 1.15
C VAL A 58 -0.57 -9.44 1.29
N VAL A 59 0.69 -9.11 1.61
CA VAL A 59 1.79 -10.09 1.61
C VAL A 59 2.06 -10.53 3.05
N ASN A 60 1.81 -11.81 3.31
CA ASN A 60 1.94 -12.41 4.64
C ASN A 60 3.34 -13.02 4.91
N ARG A 61 4.22 -13.02 3.90
CA ARG A 61 5.54 -13.64 3.95
C ARG A 61 6.62 -12.60 3.70
N GLU A 62 7.58 -12.52 4.62
CA GLU A 62 8.90 -12.00 4.32
C GLU A 62 9.49 -12.94 3.28
N GLU A 63 9.41 -12.58 1.99
CA GLU A 63 10.22 -13.26 0.99
C GLU A 63 11.68 -12.96 1.32
N ASN A 64 12.35 -14.01 1.77
CA ASN A 64 13.77 -14.14 2.07
C ASN A 64 14.59 -14.01 0.78
#